data_AF-A0A3N0YTI8-F1
#
_entry.id   AF-A0A3N0YTI8-F1
#
_cell.length_a   1.000
_cell.length_b   1.000
_cell.length_c   1.000
_cell.angle_alpha   90.00
_cell.angle_beta   90.00
_cell.angle_gamma   90.00
#
_symmetry.space_group_name_H-M   'P 1'
#
loop_
_entity.id
_entity.type
_entity.pdbx_description
1 polymer ?
#
loop_
_entity_poly.entity_id
_entity_poly.type
_entity_poly.pdbx_seq_one_letter_code
_entity_poly.pdbx_strand_id
1 'polypeptide(L)'
;MNRLEREGVRNVLFTDCLRQRDENVKKIVPLVTELIESGSRFHREEVCDRPVIYLLDTPGVLPPKIENIETGMKLASCGTILDHLVGEDIIADYLLFSLNRLERFSYVEKYNLEEPCDDIQHVLKSIAVKLGKTKRVKAITGVGNITVQMPDYSAAAYDFIRAFRKGELGKVMLD
;
A
#
# COMPACT_ATOMS: atom_id res chain seq x y z
N MET A 1 -13.00 -14.91 38.93
CA MET A 1 -13.75 -13.92 38.14
C MET A 1 -12.87 -12.70 37.94
N ASN A 2 -12.56 -12.36 36.69
CA ASN A 2 -11.57 -11.34 36.35
C ASN A 2 -12.09 -9.93 36.66
N ARG A 3 -11.20 -8.96 36.91
CA ARG A 3 -11.58 -7.55 37.17
C ARG A 3 -12.37 -6.96 35.99
N LEU A 4 -11.94 -7.24 34.76
CA LEU A 4 -12.59 -6.78 33.53
C LEU A 4 -14.01 -7.33 33.37
N GLU A 5 -14.24 -8.60 33.75
CA GLU A 5 -15.59 -9.19 33.75
C GLU A 5 -16.50 -8.51 34.77
N ARG A 6 -15.96 -8.08 35.93
CA ARG A 6 -16.70 -7.29 36.93
C ARG A 6 -16.98 -5.87 36.48
N GLU A 7 -16.16 -5.32 35.60
CA GLU A 7 -16.35 -4.01 34.96
C GLU A 7 -17.30 -4.08 33.73
N GLY A 8 -17.91 -5.26 33.47
CA GLY A 8 -18.87 -5.45 32.40
C GLY A 8 -18.26 -5.62 31.01
N VAL A 9 -16.93 -5.75 30.92
CA VAL A 9 -16.23 -5.99 29.66
C VAL A 9 -16.49 -7.43 29.23
N ARG A 10 -17.18 -7.59 28.09
CA ARG A 10 -17.44 -8.88 27.45
C ARG A 10 -16.30 -9.21 26.48
N ASN A 11 -16.15 -10.50 26.14
CA ASN A 11 -15.22 -10.97 25.10
C ASN A 11 -13.72 -10.73 25.42
N VAL A 12 -13.32 -10.92 26.69
CA VAL A 12 -11.92 -10.78 27.14
C VAL A 12 -11.12 -12.03 26.80
N LEU A 13 -10.09 -11.90 25.96
CA LEU A 13 -9.10 -12.94 25.68
C LEU A 13 -7.75 -12.56 26.29
N PHE A 14 -7.17 -13.47 27.07
CA PHE A 14 -5.80 -13.33 27.56
C PHE A 14 -4.87 -14.16 26.68
N THR A 15 -3.91 -13.49 26.04
CA THR A 15 -2.93 -14.10 25.15
C THR A 15 -1.53 -13.61 25.46
N ASP A 16 -0.57 -14.51 25.45
CA ASP A 16 0.87 -14.25 25.47
C ASP A 16 1.41 -14.43 24.05
N CYS A 17 1.40 -13.36 23.26
CA CYS A 17 1.82 -13.39 21.85
C CYS A 17 3.32 -13.65 21.65
N LEU A 18 4.12 -13.66 22.72
CA LEU A 18 5.53 -14.05 22.69
C LEU A 18 5.71 -15.57 22.75
N ARG A 19 4.67 -16.31 23.16
CA ARG A 19 4.63 -17.76 23.06
C ARG A 19 4.12 -18.17 21.69
N GLN A 20 4.99 -18.82 20.92
CA GLN A 20 4.70 -19.36 19.58
C GLN A 20 3.47 -20.31 19.49
N ARG A 21 2.91 -20.76 20.62
CA ARG A 21 1.78 -21.71 20.71
C ARG A 21 0.77 -21.36 21.81
N ASP A 22 0.45 -20.07 21.97
CA ASP A 22 -0.69 -19.74 22.81
C ASP A 22 -2.00 -20.16 22.13
N GLU A 23 -2.67 -21.15 22.71
CA GLU A 23 -3.95 -21.69 22.21
C GLU A 23 -5.08 -20.65 22.23
N ASN A 24 -4.99 -19.61 23.06
CA ASN A 24 -5.97 -18.52 23.08
C ASN A 24 -5.84 -17.58 21.88
N VAL A 25 -4.68 -17.51 21.21
CA VAL A 25 -4.52 -16.73 19.97
C VAL A 25 -5.41 -17.28 18.86
N LYS A 26 -5.62 -18.61 18.83
CA LYS A 26 -6.54 -19.25 17.87
C LYS A 26 -8.00 -18.85 18.05
N LYS A 27 -8.36 -18.29 19.21
CA LYS A 27 -9.72 -17.80 19.51
C LYS A 27 -9.98 -16.38 19.01
N ILE A 28 -8.95 -15.63 18.64
CA ILE A 28 -9.07 -14.24 18.17
C ILE A 28 -9.88 -14.18 16.87
N VAL A 29 -9.50 -14.97 15.86
CA VAL A 29 -10.15 -14.93 14.54
C VAL A 29 -11.64 -15.26 14.63
N PRO A 30 -12.08 -16.39 15.24
CA PRO A 30 -13.51 -16.69 15.37
C PRO A 30 -14.29 -15.61 16.13
N LEU A 31 -13.74 -15.09 17.23
CA LEU A 31 -14.39 -14.06 18.04
C LEU A 31 -14.57 -12.75 17.26
N VAL A 32 -13.55 -12.32 16.52
CA VAL A 32 -13.61 -11.12 15.67
C VAL A 32 -14.62 -11.33 14.54
N THR A 33 -14.65 -12.51 13.91
CA THR A 33 -15.64 -12.84 12.87
C THR A 33 -17.06 -12.75 13.42
N GLU A 34 -17.35 -13.37 14.56
CA GLU A 34 -18.67 -13.33 15.20
C GLU A 34 -19.10 -11.89 15.55
N LEU A 35 -18.17 -11.06 16.04
CA LEU A 35 -18.44 -9.66 16.35
C LEU A 35 -18.75 -8.83 15.10
N ILE A 36 -18.05 -9.07 14.00
CA ILE A 36 -18.29 -8.40 12.71
C ILE A 36 -19.63 -8.85 12.10
N GLU A 37 -19.98 -10.12 12.23
CA GLU A 37 -21.25 -10.67 11.72
C GLU A 37 -22.46 -10.19 12.52
N SER A 38 -22.34 -10.11 13.85
CA SER A 38 -23.43 -9.74 14.75
C SER A 38 -23.58 -8.22 14.96
N GLY A 39 -22.53 -7.44 14.70
CA GLY A 39 -22.55 -5.99 14.80
C GLY A 39 -23.39 -5.33 13.71
N SER A 40 -24.05 -4.22 14.04
CA SER A 40 -24.65 -3.34 13.03
C SER A 40 -23.56 -2.86 12.07
N ARG A 41 -23.64 -3.28 10.81
CA ARG A 41 -22.72 -2.83 9.73
C ARG A 41 -23.12 -1.49 9.13
N PHE A 42 -24.04 -0.79 9.78
CA PHE A 42 -24.46 0.53 9.37
C PHE A 42 -24.51 1.45 10.58
N HIS A 43 -24.00 2.67 10.40
CA HIS A 43 -24.16 3.75 11.35
C HIS A 43 -25.25 4.67 10.81
N ARG A 44 -26.28 4.96 11.62
CA ARG A 44 -27.36 5.87 11.24
C ARG A 44 -27.32 7.08 12.16
N GLU A 45 -27.09 8.26 11.58
CA GLU A 45 -27.12 9.53 12.30
C GLU A 45 -28.06 10.51 11.63
N GLU A 46 -28.77 11.29 12.41
CA GLU A 46 -29.52 12.45 11.92
C GLU A 46 -28.54 13.61 11.76
N VAL A 47 -28.43 14.15 10.55
CA VAL A 47 -27.45 15.20 10.21
C VAL A 47 -28.10 16.55 9.93
N CYS A 48 -29.43 16.59 9.76
CA CYS A 48 -30.20 17.82 9.62
C CYS A 48 -31.62 17.60 10.15
N ASP A 49 -32.15 18.57 10.90
CA ASP A 49 -33.52 18.56 11.42
C ASP A 49 -34.52 19.14 10.38
N ARG A 50 -34.10 20.07 9.51
CA ARG A 50 -34.98 20.72 8.51
C ARG A 50 -34.30 21.02 7.18
N PRO A 51 -34.62 20.27 6.10
CA PRO A 51 -35.44 19.05 6.11
C PRO A 51 -34.75 17.96 6.94
N VAL A 52 -35.53 17.02 7.49
CA VAL A 52 -34.95 15.89 8.25
C VAL A 52 -34.10 15.05 7.28
N ILE A 53 -32.79 14.95 7.53
CA ILE A 53 -31.83 14.17 6.73
C ILE A 53 -31.12 13.19 7.65
N TYR A 54 -31.09 11.93 7.25
CA TYR A 54 -30.30 10.88 7.91
C TYR A 54 -29.12 10.47 7.02
N LEU A 55 -27.95 10.34 7.62
CA LEU A 55 -26.79 9.69 7.03
C LEU A 55 -26.79 8.22 7.44
N LEU A 56 -26.80 7.32 6.45
CA LEU A 56 -26.61 5.89 6.64
C LEU A 56 -25.21 5.54 6.13
N ASP A 57 -24.26 5.37 7.04
CA ASP A 57 -22.91 4.94 6.70
C ASP A 57 -22.83 3.42 6.75
N THR A 58 -22.82 2.79 5.58
CA THR A 58 -22.42 1.38 5.40
C THR A 58 -21.09 1.37 4.66
N PRO A 59 -20.09 0.56 5.06
CA PRO A 59 -18.87 0.43 4.27
C PRO A 59 -19.24 -0.10 2.88
N GLY A 60 -19.22 0.78 1.88
CA GLY A 60 -19.56 0.47 0.51
C GLY A 60 -18.41 -0.28 -0.17
N VAL A 61 -18.52 -1.60 -0.27
CA VAL A 61 -17.57 -2.41 -1.05
C VAL A 61 -18.22 -2.76 -2.38
N LEU A 62 -18.06 -1.88 -3.37
CA LEU A 62 -18.39 -2.20 -4.75
C LEU A 62 -17.10 -2.63 -5.45
N PRO A 63 -17.03 -3.84 -6.04
CA PRO A 63 -15.87 -4.22 -6.85
C PRO A 63 -15.77 -3.24 -8.04
N PRO A 64 -14.58 -2.69 -8.32
CA PRO A 64 -14.42 -1.78 -9.45
C PRO A 64 -14.65 -2.54 -10.76
N LYS A 65 -15.42 -1.94 -11.67
CA LYS A 65 -15.54 -2.45 -13.04
C LYS A 65 -14.33 -1.95 -13.84
N ILE A 66 -13.36 -2.82 -14.07
CA ILE A 66 -12.15 -2.51 -14.85
C ILE A 66 -12.45 -2.83 -16.31
N GLU A 67 -12.74 -1.79 -17.10
CA GLU A 67 -13.13 -1.96 -18.51
C GLU A 67 -11.94 -2.18 -19.45
N ASN A 68 -10.78 -1.63 -19.08
CA ASN A 68 -9.55 -1.75 -19.87
C ASN A 68 -8.30 -1.69 -18.96
N ILE A 69 -7.14 -2.00 -19.56
CA ILE A 69 -5.85 -2.05 -18.87
C ILE A 69 -5.49 -0.68 -18.29
N GLU A 70 -5.74 0.41 -19.04
CA GLU A 70 -5.39 1.76 -18.59
C GLU A 70 -6.13 2.13 -17.30
N THR A 71 -7.44 1.88 -17.22
CA THR A 71 -8.22 2.04 -15.98
C THR A 71 -7.62 1.23 -14.84
N GLY A 72 -7.22 -0.02 -15.09
CA GLY A 72 -6.57 -0.87 -14.11
C GLY A 72 -5.24 -0.28 -13.61
N MET A 73 -4.42 0.27 -14.50
CA MET A 73 -3.13 0.88 -14.15
C MET A 73 -3.28 2.18 -13.38
N LYS A 74 -4.28 3.01 -13.70
CA LYS A 74 -4.60 4.22 -12.90
C LYS A 74 -5.03 3.84 -11.48
N LEU A 75 -5.92 2.85 -11.35
CA LEU A 75 -6.37 2.31 -10.07
C LEU A 75 -5.18 1.75 -9.25
N ALA A 76 -4.32 0.96 -9.90
CA ALA A 76 -3.10 0.45 -9.29
C ALA A 76 -2.17 1.58 -8.85
N SER A 77 -1.94 2.61 -9.67
CA SER A 77 -1.10 3.77 -9.31
C SER A 77 -1.62 4.50 -8.07
N CYS A 78 -2.96 4.64 -7.96
CA CYS A 78 -3.63 5.25 -6.80
C CYS A 78 -3.70 4.34 -5.55
N GLY A 79 -3.34 3.06 -5.66
CA GLY A 79 -3.35 2.11 -4.53
C GLY A 79 -4.73 1.54 -4.23
N THR A 80 -5.65 1.57 -5.19
CA THR A 80 -6.98 0.94 -5.04
C THR A 80 -6.96 -0.56 -5.41
N ILE A 81 -5.91 -1.01 -6.09
CA ILE A 81 -5.58 -2.42 -6.35
C ILE A 81 -4.29 -2.75 -5.60
N LEU A 82 -4.19 -3.95 -5.02
CA LEU A 82 -2.99 -4.40 -4.31
C LEU A 82 -1.79 -4.46 -5.26
N ASP A 83 -0.69 -3.80 -4.88
CA ASP A 83 0.48 -3.59 -5.74
C ASP A 83 1.05 -4.89 -6.32
N HIS A 84 1.24 -5.92 -5.48
CA HIS A 84 1.77 -7.21 -5.89
C HIS A 84 0.89 -8.00 -6.88
N LEU A 85 -0.40 -7.65 -7.02
CA LEU A 85 -1.26 -8.27 -8.03
C LEU A 85 -0.95 -7.77 -9.44
N VAL A 86 -0.42 -6.55 -9.55
CA VAL A 86 -0.02 -5.94 -10.82
C VAL A 86 1.49 -6.04 -11.05
N GLY A 87 2.27 -5.89 -9.98
CA GLY A 87 3.73 -5.76 -10.03
C GLY A 87 4.16 -4.32 -9.81
N GLU A 88 4.94 -4.07 -8.75
CA GLU A 88 5.41 -2.73 -8.39
C GLU A 88 6.27 -2.11 -9.51
N ASP A 89 7.06 -2.91 -10.21
CA ASP A 89 7.84 -2.48 -11.37
C ASP A 89 6.94 -2.02 -12.53
N ILE A 90 5.88 -2.77 -12.82
CA ILE A 90 4.90 -2.42 -13.88
C ILE A 90 4.14 -1.14 -13.52
N ILE A 91 3.70 -0.99 -12.27
CA ILE A 91 3.04 0.24 -11.80
C ILE A 91 4.00 1.42 -11.89
N ALA A 92 5.25 1.25 -11.46
CA ALA A 92 6.26 2.31 -11.48
C ALA A 92 6.58 2.76 -12.91
N ASP A 93 6.68 1.83 -13.86
CA ASP A 93 6.90 2.13 -15.28
C ASP A 93 5.73 2.92 -15.89
N TYR A 94 4.49 2.46 -15.70
CA TYR A 94 3.30 3.19 -16.14
C TYR A 94 3.19 4.58 -15.50
N LEU A 95 3.55 4.70 -14.22
CA LEU A 95 3.56 5.96 -13.52
C LEU A 95 4.60 6.92 -14.12
N LEU A 96 5.81 6.44 -14.41
CA LEU A 96 6.84 7.24 -15.06
C LEU A 96 6.37 7.74 -16.43
N PHE A 97 5.85 6.84 -17.26
CA PHE A 97 5.25 7.17 -18.55
C PHE A 97 4.15 8.25 -18.41
N SER A 98 3.25 8.08 -17.43
CA SER A 98 2.16 9.03 -17.19
C SER A 98 2.66 10.41 -16.75
N LEU A 99 3.67 10.45 -15.87
CA LEU A 99 4.29 11.69 -15.42
C LEU A 99 5.00 12.41 -16.57
N ASN A 100 5.74 11.68 -17.40
CA ASN A 100 6.41 12.24 -18.57
C ASN A 100 5.41 12.81 -19.57
N ARG A 101 4.35 12.06 -19.88
CA ARG A 101 3.29 12.47 -20.80
C ARG A 101 2.54 13.73 -20.33
N LEU A 102 2.40 13.92 -19.01
CA LEU A 102 1.76 15.08 -18.40
C LEU A 102 2.73 16.25 -18.14
N GLU A 103 3.98 16.14 -18.60
CA GLU A 103 5.05 17.10 -18.34
C GLU A 103 5.23 17.40 -16.84
N ARG A 104 5.18 16.34 -16.02
CA ARG A 104 5.34 16.39 -14.56
C ARG A 104 6.69 15.80 -14.17
N PHE A 105 7.71 16.66 -14.16
CA PHE A 105 9.11 16.26 -13.94
C PHE A 105 9.61 16.46 -12.50
N SER A 106 8.72 16.61 -11.53
CA SER A 106 9.06 16.75 -10.10
C SER A 106 9.93 15.60 -9.57
N TYR A 107 9.78 14.40 -10.16
CA TYR A 107 10.60 13.24 -9.82
C TYR A 107 12.08 13.42 -10.22
N VAL A 108 12.38 14.23 -11.24
CA VAL A 108 13.75 14.49 -11.72
C VAL A 108 14.53 15.20 -10.62
N GLU A 109 14.00 16.33 -10.14
CA GLU A 109 14.58 17.07 -9.02
C GLU A 109 14.59 16.22 -7.74
N LYS A 110 13.47 15.55 -7.43
CA LYS A 110 13.35 14.73 -6.23
C LYS A 110 14.37 13.59 -6.17
N TYR A 111 14.78 13.03 -7.31
CA TYR A 111 15.71 11.91 -7.35
C TYR A 111 17.09 12.25 -7.90
N ASN A 112 17.38 13.54 -8.10
CA ASN A 112 18.64 14.05 -8.67
C ASN A 112 18.97 13.41 -10.03
N LEU A 113 17.98 13.28 -10.89
CA LEU A 113 18.19 12.90 -12.29
C LEU A 113 18.64 14.14 -13.07
N GLU A 114 19.46 13.93 -14.10
CA GLU A 114 19.95 15.04 -14.94
C GLU A 114 18.83 15.62 -15.80
N GLU A 115 17.97 14.76 -16.33
CA GLU A 115 16.85 15.10 -17.21
C GLU A 115 15.69 14.09 -17.05
N PRO A 116 14.48 14.44 -17.54
CA PRO A 116 13.40 13.46 -17.67
C PRO A 116 13.84 12.24 -18.47
N CYS A 117 13.48 11.05 -18.00
CA CYS A 117 13.90 9.78 -18.59
C CYS A 117 12.70 8.85 -18.76
N ASP A 118 12.68 8.07 -19.85
CA ASP A 118 11.64 7.08 -20.13
C ASP A 118 12.10 5.64 -19.85
N ASP A 119 13.33 5.46 -19.34
CA ASP A 119 13.83 4.16 -18.88
C ASP A 119 13.58 4.02 -17.38
N ILE A 120 12.56 3.22 -17.04
CA ILE A 120 12.24 2.90 -15.65
C ILE A 120 13.41 2.29 -14.89
N GLN A 121 14.27 1.48 -15.51
CA GLN A 121 15.41 0.86 -14.81
C GLN A 121 16.43 1.92 -14.40
N HIS A 122 16.66 2.93 -15.25
CA HIS A 122 17.52 4.06 -14.94
C HIS A 122 16.95 4.87 -13.76
N VAL A 123 15.65 5.19 -13.79
CA VAL A 123 14.98 5.93 -12.72
C VAL A 123 15.03 5.15 -11.40
N LEU A 124 14.66 3.86 -11.41
CA LEU A 124 14.70 3.02 -10.22
C LEU A 124 16.11 2.84 -9.66
N LYS A 125 17.14 2.79 -10.52
CA LYS A 125 18.54 2.78 -10.09
C LYS A 125 18.89 4.06 -9.32
N SER A 126 18.54 5.22 -9.87
CA SER A 126 18.80 6.52 -9.24
C SER A 126 18.07 6.65 -7.90
N ILE A 127 16.82 6.20 -7.83
CA ILE A 127 16.04 6.14 -6.59
C ILE A 127 16.72 5.22 -5.57
N ALA A 128 17.09 4.01 -5.99
CA ALA A 128 17.72 3.01 -5.12
C ALA A 128 19.03 3.54 -4.52
N VAL A 129 19.88 4.16 -5.33
CA VAL A 129 21.14 4.76 -4.90
C VAL A 129 20.88 5.94 -3.95
N LYS A 130 20.01 6.88 -4.34
CA LYS A 130 19.71 8.07 -3.53
C LYS A 130 19.12 7.73 -2.16
N LEU A 131 18.25 6.72 -2.10
CA LEU A 131 17.57 6.29 -0.87
C LEU A 131 18.33 5.19 -0.11
N GLY A 132 19.50 4.75 -0.59
CA GLY A 132 20.27 3.68 0.03
C GLY A 132 19.60 2.30 -0.01
N LYS A 133 18.65 2.09 -0.93
CA LYS A 133 17.94 0.81 -1.12
C LYS A 133 18.85 -0.14 -1.88
N THR A 134 19.61 -0.92 -1.13
CA THR A 134 20.56 -1.89 -1.68
C THR A 134 20.42 -3.24 -1.01
N LYS A 135 20.68 -4.31 -1.76
CA LYS A 135 20.68 -5.68 -1.28
C LYS A 135 22.03 -6.33 -1.53
N ARG A 136 22.41 -7.24 -0.63
CA ARG A 136 23.63 -8.03 -0.77
C ARG A 136 23.31 -9.29 -1.57
N VAL A 137 23.95 -9.44 -2.72
CA VAL A 137 23.75 -10.58 -3.62
C VAL A 137 25.07 -11.34 -3.73
N LYS A 138 25.01 -12.68 -3.69
CA LYS A 138 26.18 -13.52 -3.96
C LYS A 138 26.34 -13.64 -5.47
N ALA A 139 27.42 -13.08 -6.00
CA ALA A 139 27.80 -13.25 -7.39
C ALA A 139 28.81 -14.39 -7.50
N ILE A 140 28.53 -15.31 -8.42
CA ILE A 140 29.46 -16.37 -8.80
C ILE A 140 30.41 -15.75 -9.83
N THR A 141 31.68 -15.66 -9.49
CA THR A 141 32.74 -15.22 -10.42
C THR A 141 33.70 -16.37 -10.67
N GLY A 142 34.51 -16.29 -11.72
CA GLY A 142 35.55 -17.29 -12.01
C GLY A 142 36.59 -17.48 -10.90
N VAL A 143 36.58 -16.64 -9.87
CA VAL A 143 37.48 -16.66 -8.71
C VAL A 143 36.78 -17.06 -7.40
N GLY A 144 35.51 -17.45 -7.47
CA GLY A 144 34.69 -17.85 -6.32
C GLY A 144 33.49 -16.94 -6.06
N ASN A 145 32.81 -17.19 -4.95
CA ASN A 145 31.62 -16.46 -4.55
C ASN A 145 32.00 -15.15 -3.85
N ILE A 146 31.64 -14.02 -4.45
CA ILE A 146 31.78 -12.70 -3.83
C ILE A 146 30.41 -12.16 -3.44
N THR A 147 30.35 -11.41 -2.34
CA THR A 147 29.12 -10.70 -1.95
C THR A 147 29.19 -9.28 -2.50
N VAL A 148 28.28 -8.94 -3.40
CA VAL A 148 28.20 -7.62 -4.04
C VAL A 148 26.98 -6.87 -3.51
N GLN A 149 27.12 -5.57 -3.30
CA GLN A 149 25.99 -4.69 -2.99
C GLN A 149 25.38 -4.21 -4.30
N MET A 150 24.11 -4.52 -4.52
CA MET A 150 23.36 -4.14 -5.73
C MET A 150 22.15 -3.28 -5.36
N PRO A 151 21.74 -2.34 -6.22
CA PRO A 151 20.47 -1.62 -6.08
C PRO A 151 19.30 -2.59 -5.91
N ASP A 152 18.40 -2.28 -4.97
CA ASP A 152 17.17 -3.03 -4.80
C ASP A 152 16.01 -2.35 -5.52
N TYR A 153 15.81 -2.73 -6.78
CA TYR A 153 14.82 -2.13 -7.66
C TYR A 153 13.38 -2.28 -7.17
N SER A 154 13.03 -3.40 -6.52
CA SER A 154 11.69 -3.61 -5.96
C SER A 154 11.40 -2.61 -4.83
N ALA A 155 12.37 -2.38 -3.95
CA ALA A 155 12.25 -1.38 -2.90
C ALA A 155 12.19 0.05 -3.46
N ALA A 156 12.96 0.34 -4.52
CA ALA A 156 12.90 1.63 -5.21
C ALA A 156 11.56 1.87 -5.92
N ALA A 157 10.99 0.86 -6.57
CA ALA A 157 9.68 0.95 -7.22
C ALA A 157 8.58 1.23 -6.19
N TYR A 158 8.61 0.51 -5.06
CA TYR A 158 7.72 0.76 -3.94
C TYR A 158 7.83 2.20 -3.41
N ASP A 159 9.05 2.73 -3.21
CA ASP A 159 9.26 4.11 -2.78
C ASP A 159 8.77 5.12 -3.83
N PHE A 160 8.96 4.85 -5.11
CA PHE A 160 8.51 5.72 -6.20
C PHE A 160 6.98 5.87 -6.22
N ILE A 161 6.27 4.74 -6.20
CA ILE A 161 4.81 4.69 -6.15
C ILE A 161 4.29 5.36 -4.88
N ARG A 162 4.93 5.09 -3.74
CA ARG A 162 4.54 5.68 -2.46
C ARG A 162 4.73 7.20 -2.44
N ALA A 163 5.82 7.70 -3.02
CA ALA A 163 6.05 9.14 -3.16
C ALA A 163 4.95 9.81 -4.00
N PHE A 164 4.51 9.16 -5.08
CA PHE A 164 3.38 9.64 -5.88
C PHE A 164 2.08 9.68 -5.07
N ARG A 165 1.71 8.56 -4.41
CA ARG A 165 0.47 8.46 -3.62
C ARG A 165 0.39 9.46 -2.48
N LYS A 166 1.54 9.86 -1.92
CA LYS A 166 1.63 10.91 -0.90
C LYS A 166 1.56 12.33 -1.46
N GLY A 167 1.53 12.49 -2.78
CA GLY A 167 1.57 13.80 -3.44
C GLY A 167 2.96 14.45 -3.43
N GLU A 168 4.01 13.72 -3.08
CA GLU A 168 5.38 14.25 -3.01
C GLU A 168 6.00 14.41 -4.41
N LEU A 169 5.37 13.85 -5.45
CA LEU A 169 5.69 14.12 -6.87
C LEU A 169 4.77 15.21 -7.45
N GLY A 170 4.09 15.99 -6.59
CA GLY A 170 3.12 17.00 -7.00
C GLY A 170 1.71 16.45 -7.14
N LYS A 171 0.76 17.36 -7.40
CA LYS A 171 -0.65 17.01 -7.63
C LYS A 171 -0.83 16.65 -9.10
N VAL A 172 -1.24 15.41 -9.36
CA VAL A 172 -1.39 14.86 -10.71
C VAL A 172 -2.78 14.23 -10.82
N MET A 173 -3.50 14.57 -11.88
CA MET A 173 -4.74 13.91 -12.29
C MET A 173 -4.37 12.92 -13.39
N LEU A 174 -4.73 11.65 -13.21
CA LEU A 174 -4.47 10.59 -14.20
C LEU A 174 -5.62 10.46 -15.22
N ASP A 175 -6.74 11.14 -15.00
CA ASP A 175 -7.93 11.20 -15.87
C ASP A 175 -8.01 12.49 -16.69
#